data_AF-A0A923ZIS6-F1
#
_entry.id   AF-A0A923ZIS6-F1
#
_cell.length_a   1.000
_cell.length_b   1.000
_cell.length_c   1.000
_cell.angle_alpha   90.00
_cell.angle_beta   90.00
_cell.angle_gamma   90.00
#
_symmetry.space_group_name_H-M   'P 1'
#
loop_
_entity.id
_entity.type
_entity.pdbx_description
1 polymer ?
#
loop_
_entity_poly.entity_id
_entity_poly.type
_entity_poly.pdbx_seq_one_letter_code
_entity_poly.pdbx_strand_id
1 'polypeptide(L)'
;MLKSLNEMTPEILSGVEEMAGCFFEPKKIALALEIDIELMTRQMNLEDSDIYRAFHKGWLNAEFQHRKSIISLAKSGSSPAQTMVTSMLDKAKLKLLDNG
;
A
#
# COMPACT_ATOMS: atom_id res chain seq x y z
N MET A 1 -20.13 5.96 18.04
CA MET A 1 -20.52 4.61 17.58
C MET A 1 -19.47 4.19 16.57
N LEU A 2 -18.91 2.99 16.69
CA LEU A 2 -17.98 2.46 15.69
C LEU A 2 -18.77 2.12 14.42
N LYS A 3 -18.21 2.47 13.26
CA LYS A 3 -18.92 2.31 12.00
C LYS A 3 -19.08 0.84 11.64
N SER A 4 -20.28 0.45 11.23
CA SER A 4 -20.61 -0.94 10.86
C SER A 4 -20.53 -1.16 9.34
N LEU A 5 -20.51 -2.42 8.89
CA LEU A 5 -20.38 -2.87 7.48
C LEU A 5 -21.14 -2.05 6.42
N ASN A 6 -22.28 -1.45 6.78
CA ASN A 6 -23.14 -0.69 5.87
C ASN A 6 -22.70 0.77 5.66
N GLU A 7 -21.58 1.20 6.24
CA GLU A 7 -21.09 2.58 6.22
C GLU A 7 -19.74 2.73 5.49
N MET A 8 -19.40 1.81 4.57
CA MET A 8 -18.25 1.97 3.66
C MET A 8 -18.55 3.04 2.61
N THR A 9 -18.52 4.30 3.03
CA THR A 9 -18.74 5.42 2.12
C THR A 9 -17.50 5.66 1.26
N PRO A 10 -17.65 6.26 0.06
CA PRO A 10 -16.51 6.64 -0.78
C PRO A 10 -15.44 7.45 -0.05
N GLU A 11 -15.84 8.29 0.91
CA GLU A 11 -14.94 9.11 1.72
C GLU A 11 -14.06 8.26 2.64
N ILE A 12 -14.61 7.22 3.27
CA ILE A 12 -13.83 6.30 4.11
C ILE A 12 -12.83 5.53 3.25
N LEU A 13 -13.27 5.03 2.09
CA LEU A 13 -12.39 4.31 1.17
C LEU A 13 -11.26 5.22 0.65
N SER A 14 -11.55 6.49 0.36
CA SER A 14 -10.52 7.49 0.02
C SER A 14 -9.53 7.67 1.17
N GLY A 15 -10.00 7.79 2.41
CA GLY A 15 -9.13 7.87 3.59
C GLY A 15 -8.24 6.64 3.77
N VAL A 16 -8.78 5.44 3.53
CA VAL A 16 -7.99 4.19 3.54
C VAL A 16 -6.91 4.23 2.47
N GLU A 17 -7.26 4.60 1.23
CA GLU A 17 -6.31 4.69 0.11
C GLU A 17 -5.19 5.70 0.39
N GLU A 18 -5.53 6.90 0.87
CA GLU A 18 -4.57 7.96 1.20
C GLU A 18 -3.58 7.54 2.29
N MET A 19 -4.09 6.98 3.40
CA MET A 19 -3.24 6.54 4.50
C MET A 19 -2.41 5.31 4.12
N ALA A 20 -2.95 4.39 3.33
CA ALA A 20 -2.19 3.25 2.82
C ALA A 20 -1.07 3.71 1.87
N GLY A 21 -1.30 4.76 1.08
CA GLY A 21 -0.27 5.42 0.27
C GLY A 21 0.84 6.08 1.10
N CYS A 22 0.61 6.30 2.39
CA CYS A 22 1.61 6.74 3.35
C CYS A 22 2.23 5.57 4.14
N PHE A 23 2.00 4.33 3.69
CA PHE A 23 2.52 3.08 4.29
C PHE A 23 2.06 2.82 5.73
N PHE A 24 0.89 3.33 6.12
CA PHE A 24 0.29 2.96 7.40
C PHE A 24 -0.26 1.53 7.38
N GLU A 25 -0.13 0.83 8.50
CA GLU A 25 -0.68 -0.51 8.68
C GLU A 25 -2.23 -0.48 8.79
N PRO A 26 -2.94 -1.53 8.33
CA PRO A 26 -4.41 -1.58 8.38
C PRO A 26 -5.01 -1.25 9.75
N LYS A 27 -4.41 -1.75 10.85
CA LYS A 27 -4.90 -1.47 12.22
C LYS A 27 -4.79 0.01 12.60
N LYS A 28 -3.74 0.70 12.15
CA LYS A 28 -3.54 2.14 12.41
C LYS A 28 -4.54 2.97 11.62
N ILE A 29 -4.81 2.56 10.37
CA ILE A 29 -5.84 3.18 9.52
C ILE A 29 -7.22 2.99 10.16
N ALA A 30 -7.54 1.80 10.66
CA ALA A 30 -8.80 1.54 11.34
C ALA A 30 -9.00 2.46 12.57
N LEU A 31 -7.96 2.60 13.41
CA LEU A 31 -7.99 3.52 14.54
C LEU A 31 -8.20 4.99 14.11
N ALA A 32 -7.51 5.43 13.05
CA ALA A 32 -7.59 6.81 12.58
C ALA A 32 -8.94 7.16 11.92
N LEU A 33 -9.55 6.20 11.23
CA LEU A 33 -10.82 6.38 10.52
C LEU A 33 -12.04 5.91 11.34
N GLU A 34 -11.83 5.56 12.60
CA GLU A 34 -12.85 5.06 13.54
C GLU A 34 -13.61 3.83 13.00
N ILE A 35 -12.88 2.96 12.29
CA ILE A 35 -13.37 1.67 11.81
C ILE A 35 -13.08 0.63 12.89
N ASP A 36 -14.04 -0.26 13.15
CA ASP A 36 -13.80 -1.41 14.02
C ASP A 36 -12.61 -2.27 13.51
N ILE A 37 -11.70 -2.63 14.42
CA ILE A 37 -10.45 -3.31 14.05
C ILE A 37 -10.73 -4.74 13.56
N GLU A 38 -11.71 -5.43 14.14
CA GLU A 38 -12.08 -6.79 13.71
C GLU A 38 -12.70 -6.74 12.32
N LEU A 39 -13.54 -5.73 12.05
CA LEU A 39 -14.08 -5.46 10.72
C LEU A 39 -12.96 -5.22 9.70
N MET A 40 -12.04 -4.29 9.98
CA MET A 40 -10.90 -4.00 9.10
C MET A 40 -10.11 -5.27 8.82
N THR A 41 -9.79 -6.03 9.87
CA THR A 41 -9.02 -7.29 9.75
C THR A 41 -9.73 -8.29 8.87
N ARG A 42 -11.04 -8.48 9.06
CA ARG A 42 -11.83 -9.40 8.24
C ARG A 42 -11.89 -8.95 6.78
N GLN A 43 -12.10 -7.67 6.51
CA GLN A 43 -12.12 -7.15 5.14
C GLN A 43 -10.75 -7.29 4.46
N MET A 44 -9.65 -7.06 5.18
CA MET A 44 -8.30 -7.30 4.65
C MET A 44 -8.00 -8.76 4.30
N ASN A 45 -8.77 -9.73 4.80
CA ASN A 45 -8.68 -11.14 4.41
C ASN A 45 -9.56 -11.50 3.18
N LEU A 46 -10.33 -10.54 2.67
CA LEU A 46 -11.22 -10.68 1.52
C LEU A 46 -10.70 -9.82 0.37
N GLU A 47 -10.05 -10.44 -0.61
CA GLU A 47 -9.44 -9.74 -1.76
C GLU A 47 -10.45 -8.98 -2.62
N ASP A 48 -11.73 -9.35 -2.53
CA ASP A 48 -12.84 -8.71 -3.21
C ASP A 48 -13.51 -7.59 -2.38
N SER A 49 -13.06 -7.32 -1.16
CA SER A 49 -13.59 -6.22 -0.37
C SER A 49 -13.09 -4.86 -0.86
N ASP A 50 -13.94 -3.83 -0.69
CA ASP A 50 -13.57 -2.47 -1.06
C ASP A 50 -12.43 -1.90 -0.20
N ILE A 51 -12.35 -2.28 1.08
CA ILE A 51 -11.21 -1.94 1.95
C ILE A 51 -9.92 -2.51 1.39
N TYR A 52 -9.92 -3.81 1.05
CA TYR A 52 -8.74 -4.48 0.51
C TYR A 52 -8.27 -3.75 -0.75
N ARG A 53 -9.19 -3.50 -1.68
CA ARG A 53 -8.87 -2.78 -2.93
C ARG A 53 -8.34 -1.37 -2.67
N ALA A 54 -9.00 -0.59 -1.82
CA ALA A 54 -8.58 0.78 -1.49
C ALA A 54 -7.19 0.80 -0.84
N PHE A 55 -6.97 -0.06 0.16
CA PHE A 55 -5.68 -0.19 0.85
C PHE A 55 -4.57 -0.55 -0.12
N HIS A 56 -4.74 -1.62 -0.89
CA HIS A 56 -3.70 -2.09 -1.80
C HIS A 56 -3.47 -1.12 -2.96
N LYS A 57 -4.52 -0.48 -3.48
CA LYS A 57 -4.38 0.57 -4.50
C LYS A 57 -3.52 1.73 -4.00
N GLY A 58 -3.80 2.24 -2.80
CA GLY A 58 -3.03 3.32 -2.19
C GLY A 58 -1.56 2.95 -2.02
N TRP A 59 -1.31 1.81 -1.39
CA TRP A 59 0.04 1.29 -1.16
C TRP A 59 0.83 1.09 -2.45
N LEU A 60 0.25 0.38 -3.42
CA LEU A 60 0.93 0.04 -4.68
C LEU A 60 1.18 1.30 -5.53
N ASN A 61 0.26 2.25 -5.55
CA ASN A 61 0.45 3.52 -6.23
C ASN A 61 1.61 4.31 -5.61
N ALA A 62 1.65 4.43 -4.29
CA ALA A 62 2.73 5.12 -3.60
C ALA A 62 4.09 4.44 -3.83
N GLU A 63 4.13 3.11 -3.72
CA GLU A 63 5.32 2.32 -4.03
C GLU A 63 5.78 2.56 -5.47
N PHE A 64 4.88 2.53 -6.43
CA PHE A 64 5.20 2.82 -7.83
C PHE A 64 5.81 4.21 -8.01
N GLN A 65 5.19 5.26 -7.45
CA GLN A 65 5.70 6.63 -7.58
C GLN A 65 7.06 6.81 -6.89
N HIS A 66 7.25 6.17 -5.74
CA HIS A 66 8.52 6.21 -5.02
C HIS A 66 9.64 5.54 -5.83
N ARG A 67 9.38 4.32 -6.33
CA ARG A 67 10.30 3.58 -7.20
C ARG A 67 10.63 4.35 -8.48
N LYS A 68 9.63 4.96 -9.12
CA LYS A 68 9.81 5.80 -10.31
C LYS A 68 10.73 7.00 -10.03
N SER A 69 10.57 7.65 -8.88
CA SER A 69 11.40 8.77 -8.45
C SER A 69 12.86 8.35 -8.24
N ILE A 70 13.09 7.22 -7.54
CA ILE A 70 14.43 6.64 -7.35
C ILE A 70 15.09 6.35 -8.70
N ILE A 71 14.38 5.70 -9.63
CA ILE A 71 14.89 5.39 -10.96
C ILE A 71 15.25 6.67 -11.73
N SER A 72 14.43 7.72 -11.63
CA SER A 72 14.71 9.01 -12.26
C SER A 72 16.01 9.63 -11.73
N LEU A 73 16.24 9.60 -10.41
CA LEU A 73 17.47 10.08 -9.80
C LEU A 73 18.69 9.24 -10.22
N ALA A 74 18.54 7.92 -10.29
CA ALA A 74 19.60 7.02 -10.73
C ALA A 74 20.02 7.30 -12.18
N LYS A 75 19.04 7.51 -13.07
CA LYS A 75 19.26 7.91 -14.47
C LYS A 75 19.93 9.27 -14.60
N SER A 76 19.72 10.15 -13.63
CA SER A 76 20.37 11.47 -13.55
C SER A 76 21.77 11.42 -12.94
N GLY A 77 22.29 10.22 -12.63
CA GLY A 77 23.67 10.03 -12.14
C GLY A 77 23.84 9.95 -10.63
N SER A 78 22.76 9.94 -9.84
CA SER A 78 22.87 9.78 -8.38
C SER A 78 23.34 8.36 -8.01
N SER A 79 24.59 8.23 -7.56
CA SER A 79 25.16 6.95 -7.15
C SER A 79 24.37 6.26 -6.01
N PRO A 80 23.91 6.97 -4.95
CA PRO A 80 23.02 6.35 -3.95
C PRO A 80 21.74 5.77 -4.57
N ALA A 81 21.14 6.48 -5.53
CA ALA A 81 19.92 6.00 -6.20
C ALA A 81 20.22 4.80 -7.11
N GLN A 82 21.36 4.77 -7.80
CA GLN A 82 21.79 3.61 -8.59
C GLN A 82 21.93 2.37 -7.71
N THR A 83 22.55 2.48 -6.53
CA THR A 83 22.62 1.37 -5.56
C THR A 83 21.24 0.89 -5.13
N MET A 84 20.30 1.81 -4.87
CA MET A 84 18.92 1.44 -4.53
C MET A 84 18.24 0.70 -5.68
N VAL A 85 18.40 1.15 -6.93
CA VAL A 85 17.85 0.46 -8.11
C VAL A 85 18.42 -0.95 -8.26
N THR A 86 19.73 -1.14 -8.06
CA THR A 86 20.35 -2.48 -8.09
C THR A 86 19.72 -3.40 -7.04
N SER A 87 19.59 -2.93 -5.79
CA SER A 87 18.93 -3.71 -4.74
C SER A 87 17.47 -4.07 -5.08
N MET A 88 16.74 -3.14 -5.71
CA MET A 88 15.37 -3.39 -6.17
C MET A 88 15.32 -4.47 -7.26
N LEU A 89 16.24 -4.43 -8.22
CA LEU A 89 16.34 -5.44 -9.28
C LEU A 89 16.67 -6.84 -8.73
N ASP A 90 17.58 -6.93 -7.76
CA ASP A 90 17.98 -8.20 -7.16
C ASP A 90 16.82 -8.84 -6.38
N LYS A 91 16.09 -8.03 -5.59
CA LYS A 91 14.87 -8.47 -4.90
C LYS A 91 13.78 -8.92 -5.87
N ALA A 92 13.63 -8.23 -7.01
CA ALA A 92 12.66 -8.62 -8.03
C ALA A 92 13.01 -9.96 -8.69
N LYS A 93 14.29 -10.20 -8.98
CA LYS A 93 14.77 -11.48 -9.54
C LYS A 93 14.54 -12.65 -8.58
N LEU A 94 14.84 -12.49 -7.28
CA LEU A 94 14.56 -13.52 -6.27
C LEU A 94 13.10 -13.99 -6.30
N LYS A 95 12.15 -13.04 -6.35
CA LYS A 95 10.71 -13.36 -6.42
C LYS A 95 10.30 -14.09 -7.71
N LEU A 96 11.00 -13.88 -8.82
CA LEU A 96 10.73 -14.61 -10.06
C LEU A 96 11.23 -16.06 -10.00
N LEU A 97 12.23 -16.34 -9.16
CA LEU A 97 12.79 -17.68 -8.98
C LEU A 97 12.02 -18.51 -7.93
N ASP A 98 11.43 -17.86 -6.92
CA ASP A 98 10.60 -18.54 -5.89
C ASP A 98 9.20 -18.95 -6.37
N ASN A 99 8.73 -18.40 -7.50
CA ASN A 99 7.44 -18.74 -8.10
C ASN A 99 7.57 -19.77 -9.25
N GLY A 100 8.65 -20.56 -9.26
CA GLY A 100 8.94 -21.64 -10.21
C GLY A 100 8.79 -23.03 -9.61
#